data_AF-A0A7S0IT60-F1
#
_entry.id   AF-A0A7S0IT60-F1
#
_cell.length_a   1.000
_cell.length_b   1.000
_cell.length_c   1.000
_cell.angle_alpha   90.00
_cell.angle_beta   90.00
_cell.angle_gamma   90.00
#
_symmetry.space_group_name_H-M   'P 1'
#
loop_
_entity.id
_entity.type
_entity.pdbx_description
1 polymer ?
#
loop_
_entity_poly.entity_id
_entity_poly.type
_entity_poly.pdbx_seq_one_letter_code
_entity_poly.pdbx_strand_id
1 'polypeptide(L)'
;KESVKGGAIVFMCASRALLSAWLSRCTHSLSAAAYRRLSGDDDVRESHFPSLYTRRQKAILELQELWASDIVCCQEFWYASQDIFDLYVKELQGRYRMYGLQRPGSNGTKRPDGLFMCISRAWQVVHEADVDFEDAAGRCAQVLHLRMPAALGDARELIVANVHLLYPHNAASLRIRLREAHKLIEYLDSYKSSLERPLPTLVCGDLNGDSSTVVRRHLARHGWFCTLEHAQPRIRHRWVSHRTHRGETLGVDYILLQNPSQLRQCVVPWTDMVFSEIAAELLRRGFTRPGDAWDLFERFVGVGASVDAATLRRCLSEIGFGPESGMATLTPAEVDLLVTSMDTDGSGDIDNVEWTVCFRRALERLNNAQFMQDTQHSDDDLSVLSSRLHPIGLEAGAWPSADAWDLSDHGIVTTTLATRAAASAVHTQPDANDGSLSPST
;
A
#
# COMPACT_ATOMS: atom_id res chain seq x y z
N LYS A 1 -5.88 25.33 52.07
CA LYS A 1 -5.24 26.10 51.00
C LYS A 1 -4.55 25.11 50.08
N GLU A 2 -5.10 24.96 48.87
CA GLU A 2 -4.52 24.43 47.60
C GLU A 2 -3.97 22.99 47.62
N SER A 3 -4.60 21.97 46.99
CA SER A 3 -4.87 21.70 45.56
C SER A 3 -3.62 21.78 44.68
N VAL A 4 -3.17 20.68 44.05
CA VAL A 4 -3.44 20.23 42.65
C VAL A 4 -3.11 18.72 42.59
N LYS A 5 -4.02 17.76 42.32
CA LYS A 5 -4.68 17.30 41.06
C LYS A 5 -3.76 16.71 39.95
N GLY A 6 -4.09 15.47 39.53
CA GLY A 6 -3.87 14.93 38.18
C GLY A 6 -2.75 13.88 38.08
N GLY A 7 -2.94 12.65 37.59
CA GLY A 7 -4.10 12.08 36.92
C GLY A 7 -4.09 10.55 37.01
N ALA A 8 -5.29 9.99 37.06
CA ALA A 8 -5.54 8.57 36.99
C ALA A 8 -5.08 8.03 35.63
N ILE A 9 -4.30 6.95 35.65
CA ILE A 9 -4.14 6.08 34.49
C ILE A 9 -5.45 5.30 34.38
N VAL A 10 -6.28 5.69 33.42
CA VAL A 10 -7.49 4.96 33.07
C VAL A 10 -7.04 3.69 32.35
N PHE A 11 -7.05 2.57 33.05
CA PHE A 11 -7.17 1.26 32.42
C PHE A 11 -8.62 1.12 31.94
N MET A 12 -8.88 1.37 30.66
CA MET A 12 -10.08 0.82 30.03
C MET A 12 -9.85 -0.67 29.79
N CYS A 13 -10.12 -1.46 30.83
CA CYS A 13 -10.53 -2.85 30.65
C CYS A 13 -11.94 -2.79 30.08
N ALA A 14 -12.12 -3.10 28.80
CA ALA A 14 -13.45 -3.24 28.23
C ALA A 14 -14.21 -4.28 29.06
N SER A 15 -15.35 -3.88 29.61
CA SER A 15 -16.25 -4.80 30.30
C SER A 15 -16.59 -5.95 29.34
N ARG A 16 -16.62 -7.18 29.87
CA ARG A 16 -17.00 -8.41 29.13
C ARG A 16 -18.37 -8.36 28.43
N ALA A 17 -19.12 -7.25 28.54
CA ALA A 17 -20.45 -7.06 27.98
C ALA A 17 -20.51 -6.20 26.70
N LEU A 18 -19.38 -5.68 26.19
CA LEU A 18 -19.31 -4.84 24.97
C LEU A 18 -18.25 -5.36 23.97
N LEU A 19 -18.25 -6.66 23.69
CA LEU A 19 -17.43 -7.29 22.64
C LEU A 19 -18.08 -7.04 21.27
N SER A 20 -18.01 -5.81 20.80
CA SER A 20 -18.26 -5.47 19.39
C SER A 20 -16.90 -5.24 18.71
N ALA A 21 -16.40 -6.28 18.03
CA ALA A 21 -15.16 -6.39 17.24
C ALA A 21 -14.27 -5.12 17.13
N TRP A 22 -13.31 -4.97 18.05
CA TRP A 22 -12.21 -4.02 17.90
C TRP A 22 -11.02 -4.77 17.29
N LEU A 23 -10.50 -4.28 16.17
CA LEU A 23 -9.22 -4.71 15.64
C LEU A 23 -8.18 -3.62 15.96
N SER A 24 -6.90 -3.95 16.07
CA SER A 24 -5.79 -3.00 16.13
C SER A 24 -4.72 -3.39 15.10
N ARG A 25 -4.21 -2.42 14.33
CA ARG A 25 -3.15 -2.65 13.35
C ARG A 25 -2.04 -1.62 13.46
N CYS A 26 -0.85 -2.02 13.05
CA CYS A 26 0.24 -1.09 12.78
C CYS A 26 0.98 -1.41 11.48
N THR A 27 1.55 -0.37 10.87
CA THR A 27 2.55 -0.49 9.79
C THR A 27 3.83 0.23 10.17
N HIS A 28 4.97 -0.38 9.89
CA HIS A 28 6.29 0.16 10.25
C HIS A 28 7.39 -0.33 9.31
N SER A 29 8.12 0.57 8.67
CA SER A 29 9.39 0.22 8.03
C SER A 29 10.49 0.08 9.08
N LEU A 30 11.06 -1.11 9.18
CA LEU A 30 12.03 -1.46 10.22
C LEU A 30 13.43 -0.91 9.96
N SER A 31 13.66 -0.34 8.77
CA SER A 31 14.95 0.17 8.31
C SER A 31 16.02 -0.93 8.38
N ALA A 32 16.17 -1.73 7.32
CA ALA A 32 17.12 -2.84 7.33
C ALA A 32 18.53 -2.33 7.67
N ALA A 33 19.27 -3.03 8.53
CA ALA A 33 20.60 -2.58 8.95
C ALA A 33 21.58 -2.42 7.78
N ALA A 34 21.34 -3.14 6.68
CA ALA A 34 22.09 -3.01 5.43
C ALA A 34 21.87 -1.68 4.69
N TYR A 35 20.78 -0.96 4.98
CA TYR A 35 20.44 0.32 4.35
C TYR A 35 20.72 1.53 5.24
N ARG A 36 20.73 1.33 6.56
CA ARG A 36 21.00 2.40 7.52
C ARG A 36 22.46 2.86 7.45
N ARG A 37 22.66 4.10 7.01
CA ARG A 37 23.98 4.76 6.92
C ARG A 37 24.41 5.30 8.29
N LEU A 38 25.68 5.13 8.63
CA LEU A 38 26.25 5.71 9.86
C LEU A 38 27.14 6.91 9.52
N SER A 39 26.99 7.99 10.30
CA SER A 39 27.95 9.11 10.38
C SER A 39 28.34 9.79 9.05
N GLY A 40 27.38 10.17 8.21
CA GLY A 40 27.61 10.99 7.01
C GLY A 40 28.52 10.38 5.94
N ASP A 41 29.00 9.16 6.17
CA ASP A 41 29.80 8.38 5.24
C ASP A 41 28.87 7.43 4.48
N ASP A 42 28.86 7.60 3.16
CA ASP A 42 28.01 6.85 2.25
C ASP A 42 28.40 5.37 2.11
N ASP A 43 29.53 4.94 2.67
CA ASP A 43 30.00 3.56 2.61
C ASP A 43 29.87 2.80 3.94
N VAL A 44 29.65 3.51 5.06
CA VAL A 44 29.51 2.86 6.37
C VAL A 44 28.03 2.55 6.64
N ARG A 45 27.73 1.26 6.87
CA ARG A 45 26.38 0.77 7.21
C ARG A 45 26.32 0.27 8.65
N GLU A 46 25.13 0.35 9.23
CA GLU A 46 24.87 -0.24 10.55
C GLU A 46 25.14 -1.75 10.57
N SER A 47 24.90 -2.45 9.45
CA SER A 47 25.22 -3.86 9.27
C SER A 47 26.70 -4.21 9.50
N HIS A 48 27.62 -3.25 9.46
CA HIS A 48 29.03 -3.47 9.81
C HIS A 48 29.26 -3.63 11.32
N PHE A 49 28.25 -3.35 12.16
CA PHE A 49 28.37 -3.31 13.62
C PHE A 49 27.26 -4.10 14.33
N PRO A 50 27.48 -5.40 14.62
CA PRO A 50 26.50 -6.27 15.27
C PRO A 50 25.89 -5.75 16.56
N SER A 51 26.70 -5.10 17.40
CA SER A 51 26.22 -4.52 18.65
C SER A 51 25.23 -3.36 18.44
N LEU A 52 25.34 -2.61 17.35
CA LEU A 52 24.46 -1.48 17.04
C LEU A 52 23.12 -1.99 16.52
N TYR A 53 23.12 -2.78 15.44
CA TYR A 53 21.85 -3.25 14.88
C TYR A 53 21.11 -4.15 15.89
N THR A 54 21.81 -4.99 16.67
CA THR A 54 21.15 -5.86 17.65
C THR A 54 20.44 -5.04 18.73
N ARG A 55 21.09 -3.97 19.23
CA ARG A 55 20.49 -3.08 20.23
C ARG A 55 19.24 -2.41 19.67
N ARG A 56 19.33 -1.86 18.46
CA ARG A 56 18.21 -1.18 17.81
C ARG A 56 17.03 -2.11 17.56
N GLN A 57 17.29 -3.30 17.02
CA GLN A 57 16.26 -4.28 16.72
C GLN A 57 15.56 -4.78 17.99
N LYS A 58 16.29 -4.94 19.11
CA LYS A 58 15.69 -5.20 20.42
C LYS A 58 14.80 -4.05 20.91
N ALA A 59 15.25 -2.81 20.77
CA ALA A 59 14.45 -1.64 21.15
C ALA A 59 13.17 -1.50 20.30
N ILE A 60 13.20 -1.85 19.01
CA ILE A 60 11.99 -1.93 18.17
C ILE A 60 11.01 -2.98 18.72
N LEU A 61 11.52 -4.14 19.15
CA LEU A 61 10.70 -5.18 19.78
C LEU A 61 10.14 -4.79 21.15
N GLU A 62 10.59 -3.69 21.75
CA GLU A 62 10.04 -3.15 23.01
C GLU A 62 8.90 -2.15 22.77
N LEU A 63 8.63 -1.75 21.52
CA LEU A 63 7.59 -0.78 21.19
C LEU A 63 6.20 -1.30 21.51
N GLN A 64 5.45 -0.52 22.29
CA GLN A 64 4.10 -0.88 22.72
C GLN A 64 3.14 -1.01 21.54
N GLU A 65 3.31 -0.23 20.48
CA GLU A 65 2.49 -0.24 19.27
C GLU A 65 2.49 -1.61 18.60
N LEU A 66 3.63 -2.32 18.62
CA LEU A 66 3.75 -3.67 18.10
C LEU A 66 2.90 -4.63 18.95
N TRP A 67 3.12 -4.64 20.26
CA TRP A 67 2.43 -5.54 21.19
C TRP A 67 0.96 -5.17 21.46
N ALA A 68 0.52 -3.98 21.09
CA ALA A 68 -0.89 -3.59 21.15
C ALA A 68 -1.65 -3.95 19.86
N SER A 69 -0.97 -4.40 18.81
CA SER A 69 -1.56 -4.70 17.52
C SER A 69 -1.92 -6.18 17.36
N ASP A 70 -3.02 -6.45 16.68
CA ASP A 70 -3.39 -7.81 16.25
C ASP A 70 -2.74 -8.17 14.92
N ILE A 71 -2.50 -7.17 14.07
CA ILE A 71 -1.89 -7.29 12.75
C ILE A 71 -0.78 -6.25 12.65
N VAL A 72 0.44 -6.71 12.41
CA VAL A 72 1.63 -5.86 12.23
C VAL A 72 2.14 -6.07 10.82
N CYS A 73 2.29 -4.99 10.05
CA CYS A 73 2.86 -5.00 8.70
C CYS A 73 4.19 -4.27 8.69
N CYS A 74 5.27 -4.98 8.44
CA CYS A 74 6.61 -4.41 8.40
C CYS A 74 7.19 -4.42 6.98
N GLN A 75 7.91 -3.36 6.65
CA GLN A 75 8.72 -3.23 5.45
C GLN A 75 10.20 -3.23 5.84
N GLU A 76 11.07 -3.55 4.88
CA GLU A 76 12.52 -3.63 5.10
C GLU A 76 12.95 -4.58 6.23
N PHE A 77 12.23 -5.69 6.40
CA PHE A 77 12.64 -6.73 7.35
C PHE A 77 13.92 -7.42 6.85
N TRP A 78 14.97 -7.47 7.65
CA TRP A 78 16.31 -7.86 7.22
C TRP A 78 16.54 -9.39 7.23
N TYR A 79 16.12 -10.07 6.17
CA TYR A 79 16.27 -11.52 5.98
C TYR A 79 17.71 -12.02 5.84
N ALA A 80 18.64 -11.19 5.36
CA ALA A 80 20.04 -11.60 5.19
C ALA A 80 20.79 -11.86 6.52
N SER A 81 20.21 -11.46 7.66
CA SER A 81 20.77 -11.66 8.99
C SER A 81 19.97 -12.74 9.73
N GLN A 82 20.55 -13.93 9.85
CA GLN A 82 19.94 -15.05 10.55
C GLN A 82 19.72 -14.73 12.04
N ASP A 83 20.64 -14.01 12.67
CA ASP A 83 20.54 -13.59 14.07
C ASP A 83 19.38 -12.61 14.32
N ILE A 84 19.09 -11.71 13.39
CA ILE A 84 17.90 -10.84 13.47
C ILE A 84 16.63 -11.63 13.18
N PHE A 85 16.63 -12.53 12.19
CA PHE A 85 15.50 -13.41 11.95
C PHE A 85 15.15 -14.23 13.21
N ASP A 86 16.14 -14.89 13.81
CA ASP A 86 15.98 -15.72 15.00
C ASP A 86 15.53 -14.90 16.21
N LEU A 87 16.03 -13.66 16.36
CA LEU A 87 15.58 -12.73 17.41
C LEU A 87 14.07 -12.46 17.29
N TYR A 88 13.60 -12.06 16.11
CA TYR A 88 12.17 -11.76 15.92
C TYR A 88 11.30 -13.00 16.09
N VAL A 89 11.72 -14.15 15.54
CA VAL A 89 11.00 -15.42 15.73
C VAL A 89 10.90 -15.75 17.22
N LYS A 90 12.02 -15.68 17.95
CA LYS A 90 12.07 -16.01 19.37
C LYS A 90 11.11 -15.15 20.18
N GLU A 91 11.13 -13.83 19.98
CA GLU A 91 10.34 -12.89 20.78
C GLU A 91 8.86 -12.91 20.38
N LEU A 92 8.53 -13.00 19.09
CA LEU A 92 7.16 -12.82 18.60
C LEU A 92 6.35 -14.12 18.50
N GLN A 93 7.00 -15.28 18.36
CA GLN A 93 6.30 -16.56 18.13
C GLN A 93 5.29 -16.93 19.22
N GLY A 94 5.46 -16.47 20.47
CA GLY A 94 4.52 -16.78 21.55
C GLY A 94 3.13 -16.19 21.30
N ARG A 95 3.05 -15.05 20.62
CA ARG A 95 1.81 -14.29 20.40
C ARG A 95 1.34 -14.27 18.96
N TYR A 96 2.27 -14.30 18.01
CA TYR A 96 1.98 -14.10 16.59
C TYR A 96 2.29 -15.37 15.78
N ARG A 97 1.53 -15.55 14.70
CA ARG A 97 1.98 -16.27 13.50
C ARG A 97 2.69 -15.27 12.61
N MET A 98 3.82 -15.66 12.06
CA MET A 98 4.71 -14.79 11.30
C MET A 98 4.74 -15.23 9.84
N TYR A 99 4.62 -14.27 8.94
CA TYR A 99 4.61 -14.46 7.49
C TYR A 99 5.66 -13.54 6.89
N GLY A 100 6.44 -14.07 5.96
CA GLY A 100 7.61 -13.35 5.46
C GLY A 100 7.78 -13.51 3.97
N LEU A 101 8.00 -12.40 3.27
CA LEU A 101 8.26 -12.36 1.84
C LEU A 101 9.56 -11.60 1.58
N GLN A 102 10.63 -12.34 1.31
CA GLN A 102 11.92 -11.77 0.92
C GLN A 102 11.88 -11.35 -0.56
N ARG A 103 12.28 -10.11 -0.84
CA ARG A 103 12.19 -9.54 -2.18
C ARG A 103 13.05 -10.30 -3.19
N PRO A 104 12.53 -10.56 -4.40
CA PRO A 104 13.35 -11.08 -5.48
C PRO A 104 14.47 -10.09 -5.84
N GLY A 105 15.63 -10.63 -6.16
CA GLY A 105 16.78 -9.92 -6.71
C GLY A 105 16.96 -10.23 -8.19
N SER A 106 17.95 -9.59 -8.81
CA SER A 106 18.29 -9.84 -10.21
C SER A 106 18.84 -11.26 -10.40
N ASN A 107 18.58 -11.87 -11.55
CA ASN A 107 19.10 -13.19 -11.95
C ASN A 107 18.79 -14.31 -10.94
N GLY A 108 17.59 -14.30 -10.35
CA GLY A 108 17.16 -15.33 -9.39
C GLY A 108 17.77 -15.22 -8.00
N THR A 109 18.52 -14.14 -7.70
CA THR A 109 19.00 -13.86 -6.34
C THR A 109 17.87 -13.35 -5.44
N LYS A 110 18.13 -13.18 -4.14
CA LYS A 110 17.23 -12.51 -3.20
C LYS A 110 17.87 -11.24 -2.67
N ARG A 111 17.06 -10.20 -2.45
CA ARG A 111 17.50 -8.97 -1.78
C ARG A 111 17.68 -9.24 -0.27
N PRO A 112 18.49 -8.45 0.44
CA PRO A 112 18.75 -8.70 1.86
C PRO A 112 17.52 -8.47 2.76
N ASP A 113 16.48 -7.82 2.26
CA ASP A 113 15.29 -7.44 3.00
C ASP A 113 13.98 -7.90 2.32
N GLY A 114 12.86 -7.64 2.99
CA GLY A 114 11.54 -7.75 2.38
C GLY A 114 10.40 -7.36 3.30
N LEU A 115 9.25 -7.94 3.05
CA LEU A 115 8.03 -7.73 3.82
C LEU A 115 7.92 -8.75 4.94
N PHE A 116 7.35 -8.35 6.06
CA PHE A 116 7.10 -9.22 7.20
C PHE A 116 5.75 -8.87 7.83
N MET A 117 4.93 -9.87 8.14
CA MET A 117 3.66 -9.69 8.83
C MET A 117 3.59 -10.56 10.08
N CYS A 118 3.11 -9.97 11.18
CA CYS A 118 2.74 -10.71 12.38
C CYS A 118 1.24 -10.64 12.58
N ILE A 119 0.60 -11.81 12.67
CA ILE A 119 -0.83 -11.97 12.87
C ILE A 119 -1.07 -12.64 14.21
N SER A 120 -1.87 -12.02 15.08
CA SER A 120 -2.21 -12.56 16.39
C SER A 120 -2.71 -14.00 16.25
N ARG A 121 -2.22 -14.91 17.10
CA ARG A 121 -2.59 -16.34 17.05
C ARG A 121 -4.08 -16.60 17.22
N ALA A 122 -4.82 -15.63 17.76
CA ALA A 122 -6.27 -15.69 17.89
C ALA A 122 -6.99 -15.64 16.52
N TRP A 123 -6.33 -15.12 15.48
CA TRP A 123 -6.86 -15.01 14.13
C TRP A 123 -6.58 -16.26 13.32
N GLN A 124 -7.45 -16.57 12.36
CA GLN A 124 -7.21 -17.60 11.36
C GLN A 124 -6.76 -16.95 10.04
N VAL A 125 -5.75 -17.53 9.40
CA VAL A 125 -5.38 -17.17 8.03
C VAL A 125 -6.10 -18.15 7.10
N VAL A 126 -6.92 -17.60 6.21
CA VAL A 126 -7.76 -18.34 5.26
C VAL A 126 -7.03 -18.53 3.93
N HIS A 127 -6.27 -17.51 3.52
CA HIS A 127 -5.49 -17.52 2.29
C HIS A 127 -4.25 -16.63 2.46
N GLU A 128 -3.17 -17.03 1.81
CA GLU A 128 -1.91 -16.32 1.73
C GLU A 128 -1.44 -16.33 0.28
N ALA A 129 -0.98 -15.17 -0.19
CA ALA A 129 -0.40 -15.04 -1.51
C ALA A 129 0.67 -13.95 -1.54
N ASP A 130 1.68 -14.19 -2.37
CA ASP A 130 2.71 -13.22 -2.71
C ASP A 130 2.41 -12.67 -4.11
N VAL A 131 2.46 -11.35 -4.24
CA VAL A 131 2.26 -10.64 -5.50
C VAL A 131 3.60 -10.06 -5.92
N ASP A 132 4.23 -10.67 -6.92
CA ASP A 132 5.39 -10.08 -7.60
C ASP A 132 4.89 -9.05 -8.62
N PHE A 133 5.47 -7.86 -8.61
CA PHE A 133 5.12 -6.83 -9.59
C PHE A 133 5.93 -6.99 -10.89
N GLU A 134 6.99 -7.81 -10.89
CA GLU A 134 7.84 -8.11 -12.06
C GLU A 134 8.38 -6.86 -12.75
N ASP A 135 8.70 -5.84 -11.96
CA ASP A 135 9.22 -4.56 -12.43
C ASP A 135 10.60 -4.24 -11.85
N ALA A 136 10.80 -3.03 -11.34
CA ALA A 136 12.10 -2.56 -10.90
C ALA A 136 12.38 -2.94 -9.44
N ALA A 137 13.63 -3.32 -9.17
CA ALA A 137 14.14 -3.58 -7.82
C ALA A 137 13.42 -4.70 -7.03
N GLY A 138 12.62 -5.54 -7.68
CA GLY A 138 11.97 -6.70 -7.05
C GLY A 138 10.95 -6.30 -5.99
N ARG A 139 10.17 -5.24 -6.26
CA ARG A 139 9.07 -4.86 -5.38
C ARG A 139 7.95 -5.90 -5.47
N CYS A 140 7.27 -6.09 -4.35
CA CYS A 140 6.22 -7.08 -4.20
C CYS A 140 5.24 -6.64 -3.12
N ALA A 141 4.13 -7.37 -3.01
CA ALA A 141 3.20 -7.30 -1.89
C ALA A 141 2.96 -8.70 -1.32
N GLN A 142 2.64 -8.77 -0.03
CA GLN A 142 2.19 -10.00 0.63
C GLN A 142 0.75 -9.80 1.09
N VAL A 143 -0.15 -10.70 0.68
CA VAL A 143 -1.59 -10.59 0.89
C VAL A 143 -2.08 -11.74 1.76
N LEU A 144 -2.78 -11.40 2.85
CA LEU A 144 -3.43 -12.37 3.73
C LEU A 144 -4.94 -12.10 3.78
N HIS A 145 -5.73 -13.15 3.56
CA HIS A 145 -7.14 -13.19 3.94
C HIS A 145 -7.23 -13.71 5.37
N LEU A 146 -7.75 -12.88 6.26
CA LEU A 146 -7.80 -13.13 7.69
C LEU A 146 -9.25 -13.28 8.16
N ARG A 147 -9.49 -14.25 9.04
CA ARG A 147 -10.74 -14.44 9.76
C ARG A 147 -10.55 -14.15 11.25
N MET A 148 -11.41 -13.29 11.78
CA MET A 148 -11.49 -12.94 13.20
C MET A 148 -11.93 -14.13 14.05
N PRO A 149 -11.43 -14.25 15.29
CA PRO A 149 -11.95 -15.24 16.23
C PRO A 149 -13.42 -14.97 16.56
N ALA A 150 -14.26 -16.00 16.50
CA ALA A 150 -15.70 -15.93 16.81
C ALA A 150 -16.01 -15.47 18.24
N ALA A 151 -15.03 -15.51 19.15
CA ALA A 151 -15.17 -14.96 20.49
C ALA A 151 -15.28 -13.42 20.51
N LEU A 152 -14.96 -12.74 19.40
CA LEU A 152 -15.04 -11.28 19.24
C LEU A 152 -16.31 -10.82 18.48
N GLY A 153 -17.24 -11.76 18.18
CA GLY A 153 -18.47 -11.53 17.41
C GLY A 153 -18.69 -12.63 16.36
N ASP A 154 -19.64 -12.44 15.44
CA ASP A 154 -19.75 -13.31 14.27
C ASP A 154 -18.40 -13.39 13.53
N ALA A 155 -18.08 -14.54 12.91
CA ALA A 155 -16.85 -14.69 12.14
C ALA A 155 -16.80 -13.66 10.99
N ARG A 156 -16.03 -12.60 11.20
CA ARG A 156 -15.77 -11.53 10.22
C ARG A 156 -14.42 -11.75 9.57
N GLU A 157 -14.34 -11.36 8.31
CA GLU A 157 -13.18 -11.59 7.46
C GLU A 157 -12.74 -10.26 6.85
N LEU A 158 -11.43 -10.12 6.63
CA LEU A 158 -10.86 -9.01 5.87
C LEU A 158 -9.62 -9.47 5.12
N ILE A 159 -9.23 -8.68 4.13
CA ILE A 159 -7.97 -8.87 3.39
C ILE A 159 -6.98 -7.81 3.86
N VAL A 160 -5.72 -8.19 4.05
CA VAL A 160 -4.62 -7.28 4.36
C VAL A 160 -3.49 -7.51 3.36
N ALA A 161 -3.10 -6.46 2.66
CA ALA A 161 -1.91 -6.44 1.84
C ALA A 161 -0.82 -5.60 2.54
N ASN A 162 0.36 -6.16 2.70
CA ASN A 162 1.58 -5.44 3.08
C ASN A 162 2.37 -5.12 1.80
N VAL A 163 2.83 -3.89 1.62
CA VAL A 163 3.54 -3.46 0.41
C VAL A 163 4.69 -2.49 0.73
N HIS A 164 5.73 -2.52 -0.10
CA HIS A 164 6.78 -1.49 -0.10
C HIS A 164 7.11 -1.13 -1.55
N LEU A 165 6.49 -0.06 -2.04
CA LEU A 165 6.56 0.41 -3.43
C LEU A 165 7.93 1.04 -3.76
N LEU A 166 8.25 1.18 -5.05
CA LEU A 166 9.55 1.70 -5.52
C LEU A 166 9.85 3.11 -5.01
N TYR A 167 11.09 3.39 -4.61
CA TYR A 167 11.52 4.74 -4.21
C TYR A 167 11.57 5.71 -5.40
N PRO A 168 11.19 7.01 -5.26
CA PRO A 168 11.03 7.90 -6.41
C PRO A 168 12.37 8.54 -6.76
N HIS A 169 13.20 7.88 -7.56
CA HIS A 169 14.47 8.47 -8.00
C HIS A 169 14.28 9.55 -9.08
N ASN A 170 13.24 9.42 -9.90
CA ASN A 170 12.94 10.28 -11.04
C ASN A 170 11.49 10.06 -11.52
N ALA A 171 11.07 10.80 -12.54
CA ALA A 171 9.72 10.67 -13.12
C ALA A 171 9.44 9.28 -13.71
N ALA A 172 10.46 8.56 -14.18
CA ALA A 172 10.35 7.16 -14.56
C ALA A 172 9.97 6.26 -13.37
N SER A 173 10.65 6.42 -12.24
CA SER A 173 10.36 5.66 -11.02
C SER A 173 8.94 5.91 -10.50
N LEU A 174 8.42 7.14 -10.65
CA LEU A 174 7.05 7.48 -10.26
C LEU A 174 6.01 6.71 -11.09
N ARG A 175 6.23 6.55 -12.38
CA ARG A 175 5.35 5.78 -13.25
C ARG A 175 5.45 4.30 -12.93
N ILE A 176 6.64 3.70 -12.81
CA ILE A 176 6.79 2.29 -12.38
C ILE A 176 6.01 2.04 -11.09
N ARG A 177 6.10 2.95 -10.13
CA ARG A 177 5.32 2.86 -8.90
C ARG A 177 3.80 2.90 -9.09
N LEU A 178 3.31 3.74 -9.99
CA LEU A 178 1.88 3.75 -10.32
C LEU A 178 1.44 2.38 -10.85
N ARG A 179 2.32 1.70 -11.58
CA ARG A 179 2.10 0.38 -12.16
C ARG A 179 2.10 -0.72 -11.11
N GLU A 180 3.04 -0.69 -10.16
CA GLU A 180 3.03 -1.54 -8.96
C GLU A 180 1.69 -1.43 -8.21
N ALA A 181 1.27 -0.19 -7.94
CA ALA A 181 0.00 0.06 -7.26
C ALA A 181 -1.21 -0.45 -8.07
N HIS A 182 -1.15 -0.35 -9.40
CA HIS A 182 -2.18 -0.87 -10.29
C HIS A 182 -2.25 -2.40 -10.26
N LYS A 183 -1.12 -3.08 -10.40
CA LYS A 183 -1.01 -4.54 -10.31
C LYS A 183 -1.53 -5.07 -8.97
N LEU A 184 -1.25 -4.36 -7.87
CA LEU A 184 -1.80 -4.69 -6.55
C LEU A 184 -3.33 -4.60 -6.52
N ILE A 185 -3.93 -3.50 -7.00
CA ILE A 185 -5.40 -3.37 -6.98
C ILE A 185 -6.07 -4.37 -7.92
N GLU A 186 -5.45 -4.69 -9.07
CA GLU A 186 -5.93 -5.69 -10.00
C GLU A 186 -5.95 -7.08 -9.35
N TYR A 187 -4.86 -7.46 -8.68
CA TYR A 187 -4.79 -8.69 -7.91
C TYR A 187 -5.88 -8.75 -6.82
N LEU A 188 -6.01 -7.70 -6.02
CA LEU A 188 -6.99 -7.65 -4.93
C LEU A 188 -8.44 -7.71 -5.44
N ASP A 189 -8.76 -7.02 -6.55
CA ASP A 189 -10.07 -7.08 -7.18
C ASP A 189 -10.37 -8.46 -7.76
N SER A 190 -9.40 -9.07 -8.45
CA SER A 190 -9.52 -10.43 -8.96
C SER A 190 -9.78 -11.42 -7.82
N TYR A 191 -8.98 -11.36 -6.74
CA TYR A 191 -9.16 -12.23 -5.60
C TYR A 191 -10.52 -12.01 -4.91
N LYS A 192 -10.93 -10.76 -4.66
CA LYS A 192 -12.26 -10.45 -4.10
C LYS A 192 -13.40 -10.98 -4.97
N SER A 193 -13.27 -10.92 -6.30
CA SER A 193 -14.31 -11.42 -7.21
C SER A 193 -14.49 -12.95 -7.16
N SER A 194 -13.48 -13.68 -6.66
CA SER A 194 -13.54 -15.13 -6.44
C SER A 194 -14.19 -15.55 -5.12
N LEU A 195 -14.45 -14.60 -4.22
CA LEU A 195 -15.03 -14.86 -2.90
C LEU A 195 -16.56 -14.86 -2.96
N GLU A 196 -17.20 -15.61 -2.06
CA GLU A 196 -18.67 -15.64 -1.94
C GLU A 196 -19.27 -14.29 -1.55
N ARG A 197 -18.49 -13.47 -0.83
CA ARG A 197 -18.84 -12.09 -0.47
C ARG A 197 -17.64 -11.17 -0.59
N PRO A 198 -17.83 -9.91 -1.00
CA PRO A 198 -16.75 -8.94 -1.01
C PRO A 198 -16.35 -8.59 0.43
N LEU A 199 -15.04 -8.47 0.67
CA LEU A 199 -14.49 -8.22 2.01
C LEU A 199 -13.85 -6.82 2.11
N PRO A 200 -13.95 -6.16 3.28
CA PRO A 200 -13.10 -5.02 3.59
C PRO A 200 -11.64 -5.37 3.39
N THR A 201 -10.90 -4.45 2.77
CA THR A 201 -9.49 -4.68 2.46
C THR A 201 -8.63 -3.53 2.97
N LEU A 202 -7.49 -3.90 3.55
CA LEU A 202 -6.46 -3.00 4.00
C LEU A 202 -5.24 -3.12 3.09
N VAL A 203 -4.65 -1.98 2.72
CA VAL A 203 -3.31 -1.90 2.14
C VAL A 203 -2.43 -1.13 3.12
N CYS A 204 -1.43 -1.80 3.66
CA CYS A 204 -0.50 -1.29 4.66
C CYS A 204 0.90 -1.18 4.06
N GLY A 205 1.60 -0.08 4.31
CA GLY A 205 3.03 0.01 4.10
C GLY A 205 3.53 1.31 3.49
N ASP A 206 4.78 1.25 3.06
CA ASP A 206 5.50 2.37 2.47
C ASP A 206 5.17 2.49 0.98
N LEU A 207 4.38 3.51 0.63
CA LEU A 207 4.03 3.84 -0.75
C LEU A 207 5.07 4.75 -1.41
N ASN A 208 6.12 5.13 -0.69
CA ASN A 208 7.23 5.96 -1.11
C ASN A 208 6.82 7.31 -1.75
N GLY A 209 5.60 7.77 -1.46
CA GLY A 209 5.01 8.95 -2.06
C GLY A 209 3.89 9.53 -1.19
N ASP A 210 3.85 10.85 -1.11
CA ASP A 210 2.87 11.56 -0.31
C ASP A 210 1.45 11.57 -0.93
N SER A 211 0.51 12.16 -0.18
CA SER A 211 -0.90 12.28 -0.54
C SER A 211 -1.18 13.14 -1.79
N SER A 212 -0.19 13.87 -2.29
CA SER A 212 -0.25 14.62 -3.54
C SER A 212 0.25 13.83 -4.76
N THR A 213 0.74 12.61 -4.57
CA THR A 213 1.29 11.80 -5.67
C THR A 213 0.20 11.20 -6.59
N VAL A 214 0.61 10.86 -7.82
CA VAL A 214 -0.27 10.18 -8.79
C VAL A 214 -0.77 8.83 -8.26
N VAL A 215 0.06 8.13 -7.48
CA VAL A 215 -0.28 6.85 -6.86
C VAL A 215 -1.41 7.00 -5.86
N ARG A 216 -1.33 7.98 -4.96
CA ARG A 216 -2.41 8.24 -3.99
C ARG A 216 -3.71 8.67 -4.67
N ARG A 217 -3.65 9.48 -5.74
CA ARG A 217 -4.84 9.80 -6.55
C ARG A 217 -5.42 8.58 -7.25
N HIS A 218 -4.57 7.71 -7.79
CA HIS A 218 -5.00 6.48 -8.45
C HIS A 218 -5.74 5.56 -7.47
N LEU A 219 -5.13 5.27 -6.32
CA LEU A 219 -5.75 4.49 -5.24
C LEU A 219 -7.08 5.12 -4.79
N ALA A 220 -7.14 6.44 -4.60
CA ALA A 220 -8.37 7.12 -4.20
C ALA A 220 -9.53 6.95 -5.22
N ARG A 221 -9.25 6.99 -6.53
CA ARG A 221 -10.26 6.74 -7.57
C ARG A 221 -10.83 5.32 -7.52
N HIS A 222 -9.99 4.36 -7.14
CA HIS A 222 -10.39 2.98 -6.90
C HIS A 222 -10.93 2.76 -5.48
N GLY A 223 -11.34 3.81 -4.76
CA GLY A 223 -12.07 3.70 -3.50
C GLY A 223 -11.21 3.58 -2.24
N TRP A 224 -9.88 3.64 -2.35
CA TRP A 224 -8.97 3.52 -1.22
C TRP A 224 -8.76 4.86 -0.49
N PHE A 225 -9.06 4.93 0.80
CA PHE A 225 -8.83 6.12 1.61
C PHE A 225 -7.83 5.87 2.75
N CYS A 226 -7.08 6.90 3.13
CA CYS A 226 -6.11 6.82 4.22
C CYS A 226 -6.82 6.90 5.58
N THR A 227 -6.60 5.92 6.45
CA THR A 227 -7.22 5.87 7.78
C THR A 227 -6.76 7.03 8.67
N LEU A 228 -5.49 7.43 8.57
CA LEU A 228 -4.93 8.57 9.30
C LEU A 228 -5.61 9.88 8.91
N GLU A 229 -5.71 10.16 7.61
CA GLU A 229 -6.35 11.37 7.11
C GLU A 229 -7.87 11.37 7.34
N HIS A 230 -8.50 10.18 7.38
CA HIS A 230 -9.91 10.03 7.71
C HIS A 230 -10.18 10.32 9.20
N ALA A 231 -9.37 9.76 10.10
CA ALA A 231 -9.51 10.00 11.54
C ALA A 231 -9.11 11.43 11.94
N GLN A 232 -8.18 12.04 11.20
CA GLN A 232 -7.66 13.38 11.47
C GLN A 232 -7.64 14.25 10.21
N PRO A 233 -8.79 14.77 9.73
CA PRO A 233 -8.85 15.53 8.48
C PRO A 233 -7.97 16.80 8.48
N ARG A 234 -7.64 17.34 9.66
CA ARG A 234 -6.84 18.57 9.81
C ARG A 234 -5.36 18.40 9.47
N ILE A 235 -4.82 17.18 9.55
CA ILE A 235 -3.40 16.90 9.27
C ILE A 235 -3.15 16.47 7.83
N ARG A 236 -4.21 16.36 7.01
CA ARG A 236 -4.12 15.97 5.61
C ARG A 236 -3.08 16.80 4.87
N HIS A 237 -2.20 16.15 4.12
CA HIS A 237 -1.07 16.75 3.40
C HIS A 237 0.01 17.43 4.28
N ARG A 238 0.02 17.21 5.60
CA ARG A 238 0.97 17.87 6.52
C ARG A 238 1.81 16.91 7.35
N TRP A 239 1.29 15.74 7.68
CA TRP A 239 2.01 14.74 8.46
C TRP A 239 3.21 14.19 7.69
N VAL A 240 4.25 13.77 8.41
CA VAL A 240 5.47 13.17 7.86
C VAL A 240 5.71 11.84 8.53
N SER A 241 6.12 10.81 7.80
CA SER A 241 6.38 9.48 8.34
C SER A 241 7.76 8.94 7.97
N HIS A 242 8.47 9.55 7.04
CA HIS A 242 9.83 9.19 6.64
C HIS A 242 10.75 10.41 6.65
N ARG A 243 11.99 10.22 7.09
CA ARG A 243 13.08 11.16 6.89
C ARG A 243 14.15 10.53 6.03
N THR A 244 14.35 11.07 4.83
CA THR A 244 15.33 10.56 3.89
C THR A 244 16.75 10.76 4.41
N HIS A 245 17.71 10.02 3.83
CA HIS A 245 19.14 10.23 4.09
C HIS A 245 19.63 11.65 3.78
N ARG A 246 18.87 12.42 2.97
CA ARG A 246 19.14 13.84 2.67
C ARG A 246 18.52 14.81 3.68
N GLY A 247 17.80 14.29 4.67
CA GLY A 247 17.12 15.07 5.70
C GLY A 247 15.75 15.60 5.27
N GLU A 248 15.23 15.21 4.10
CA GLU A 248 13.89 15.57 3.64
C GLU A 248 12.85 14.76 4.41
N THR A 249 11.69 15.34 4.70
CA THR A 249 10.61 14.69 5.44
C THR A 249 9.37 14.53 4.57
N LEU A 250 8.81 13.31 4.53
CA LEU A 250 7.73 12.93 3.63
C LEU A 250 6.72 12.05 4.35
N GLY A 251 5.43 12.18 4.02
CA GLY A 251 4.37 11.28 4.52
C GLY A 251 4.16 10.11 3.57
N VAL A 252 4.81 8.98 3.78
CA VAL A 252 4.87 7.86 2.81
C VAL A 252 4.31 6.54 3.31
N ASP A 253 4.08 6.42 4.63
CA ASP A 253 3.59 5.20 5.28
C ASP A 253 2.09 5.30 5.47
N TYR A 254 1.34 4.33 4.96
CA TYR A 254 -0.12 4.36 4.95
C TYR A 254 -0.73 3.07 5.51
N ILE A 255 -1.87 3.24 6.17
CA ILE A 255 -2.90 2.21 6.25
C ILE A 255 -4.08 2.74 5.42
N LEU A 256 -4.34 2.10 4.28
CA LEU A 256 -5.46 2.42 3.40
C LEU A 256 -6.57 1.41 3.62
N LEU A 257 -7.82 1.89 3.61
CA LEU A 257 -9.02 1.06 3.73
C LEU A 257 -9.86 1.23 2.46
N GLN A 258 -10.38 0.11 1.97
CA GLN A 258 -11.45 0.06 0.98
C GLN A 258 -12.56 -0.84 1.54
N ASN A 259 -13.77 -0.28 1.57
CA ASN A 259 -14.96 -0.98 2.02
C ASN A 259 -15.81 -1.41 0.81
N PRO A 260 -16.37 -2.64 0.81
CA PRO A 260 -17.22 -3.14 -0.27
C PRO A 260 -18.43 -2.29 -0.59
N SER A 261 -18.99 -1.59 0.41
CA SER A 261 -20.17 -0.74 0.20
C SER A 261 -19.84 0.59 -0.48
N GLN A 262 -18.57 0.90 -0.77
CA GLN A 262 -18.17 2.19 -1.32
C GLN A 262 -18.21 2.18 -2.85
N LEU A 263 -18.85 3.18 -3.46
CA LEU A 263 -18.77 3.41 -4.90
C LEU A 263 -17.33 3.74 -5.30
N ARG A 264 -16.80 3.04 -6.31
CA ARG A 264 -15.42 3.18 -6.77
C ARG A 264 -15.30 2.97 -8.27
N GLN A 265 -14.23 3.46 -8.87
CA GLN A 265 -13.92 3.16 -10.27
C GLN A 265 -13.47 1.69 -10.40
N CYS A 266 -13.95 1.00 -11.43
CA CYS A 266 -13.52 -0.35 -11.77
C CYS A 266 -12.02 -0.35 -12.09
N VAL A 267 -11.28 -1.36 -11.61
CA VAL A 267 -9.95 -1.64 -12.13
C VAL A 267 -10.08 -2.21 -13.54
N VAL A 268 -9.13 -1.89 -14.41
CA VAL A 268 -9.00 -2.49 -15.74
C VAL A 268 -7.75 -3.36 -15.74
N PRO A 269 -7.59 -4.30 -16.69
CA PRO A 269 -6.35 -5.05 -16.81
C PRO A 269 -5.13 -4.12 -16.91
N TRP A 270 -4.01 -4.54 -16.34
CA TRP A 270 -2.74 -3.82 -16.37
C TRP A 270 -2.38 -3.29 -17.77
N THR A 271 -2.46 -4.14 -18.79
CA THR A 271 -2.15 -3.79 -20.18
C THR A 271 -3.08 -2.69 -20.72
N ASP A 272 -4.37 -2.75 -20.41
CA ASP A 272 -5.34 -1.72 -20.79
C ASP A 272 -5.05 -0.35 -20.15
N MET A 273 -4.57 -0.35 -18.91
CA MET A 273 -4.16 0.88 -18.22
C MET A 273 -2.91 1.48 -18.90
N VAL A 274 -1.92 0.66 -19.27
CA VAL A 274 -0.75 1.13 -20.02
C VAL A 274 -1.12 1.65 -21.40
N PHE A 275 -2.01 0.95 -22.12
CA PHE A 275 -2.52 1.44 -23.40
C PHE A 275 -3.24 2.78 -23.27
N SER A 276 -3.95 2.99 -22.16
CA SER A 276 -4.56 4.29 -21.86
C SER A 276 -3.51 5.38 -21.61
N GLU A 277 -2.37 5.06 -20.96
CA GLU A 277 -1.23 5.99 -20.85
C GLU A 277 -0.63 6.33 -22.22
N ILE A 278 -0.43 5.32 -23.07
CA ILE A 278 0.12 5.49 -24.43
C ILE A 278 -0.82 6.34 -25.29
N ALA A 279 -2.12 6.02 -25.29
CA ALA A 279 -3.13 6.77 -26.03
C ALA A 279 -3.21 8.23 -25.55
N ALA A 280 -3.16 8.46 -24.24
CA ALA A 280 -3.15 9.82 -23.69
C ALA A 280 -1.94 10.63 -24.16
N GLU A 281 -0.75 10.02 -24.23
CA GLU A 281 0.46 10.68 -24.74
C GLU A 281 0.37 10.97 -26.24
N LEU A 282 -0.13 10.02 -27.04
CA LEU A 282 -0.37 10.22 -28.47
C LEU A 282 -1.37 11.35 -28.74
N LEU A 283 -2.45 11.44 -27.96
CA LEU A 283 -3.39 12.56 -28.01
C LEU A 283 -2.70 13.89 -27.70
N ARG A 284 -1.84 13.95 -26.68
CA ARG A 284 -1.07 15.17 -26.35
C ARG A 284 -0.17 15.63 -27.49
N ARG A 285 0.29 14.70 -28.33
CA ARG A 285 1.11 14.98 -29.52
C ARG A 285 0.29 15.27 -30.78
N GLY A 286 -1.05 15.26 -30.69
CA GLY A 286 -1.96 15.61 -31.78
C GLY A 286 -2.48 14.42 -32.58
N PHE A 287 -2.15 13.18 -32.21
CA PHE A 287 -2.66 11.98 -32.87
C PHE A 287 -4.06 11.64 -32.34
N THR A 288 -5.09 12.16 -33.00
CA THR A 288 -6.49 12.04 -32.56
C THR A 288 -7.25 10.88 -33.19
N ARG A 289 -6.73 10.29 -34.28
CA ARG A 289 -7.33 9.15 -34.97
C ARG A 289 -6.38 7.93 -34.91
N PRO A 290 -6.91 6.70 -34.83
CA PRO A 290 -6.07 5.50 -34.77
C PRO A 290 -5.08 5.38 -35.95
N GLY A 291 -5.55 5.71 -37.16
CA GLY A 291 -4.70 5.67 -38.37
C GLY A 291 -3.53 6.64 -38.30
N ASP A 292 -3.76 7.89 -37.87
CA ASP A 292 -2.67 8.87 -37.74
C ASP A 292 -1.60 8.42 -36.73
N ALA A 293 -2.02 7.73 -35.67
CA ALA A 293 -1.11 7.15 -34.69
C ALA A 293 -0.39 5.90 -35.23
N TRP A 294 -1.06 5.09 -36.06
CA TRP A 294 -0.49 3.93 -36.72
C TRP A 294 0.60 4.32 -37.74
N ASP A 295 0.40 5.41 -38.47
CA ASP A 295 1.38 5.98 -39.41
C ASP A 295 2.72 6.32 -38.73
N LEU A 296 2.76 6.44 -37.40
CA LEU A 296 4.02 6.55 -36.67
C LEU A 296 4.78 5.24 -36.64
N PHE A 297 4.09 4.12 -36.42
CA PHE A 297 4.69 2.80 -36.35
C PHE A 297 5.10 2.28 -37.73
N GLU A 298 4.33 2.60 -38.78
CA GLU A 298 4.67 2.23 -40.16
C GLU A 298 6.03 2.82 -40.62
N ARG A 299 6.52 3.90 -40.00
CA ARG A 299 7.86 4.45 -40.29
C ARG A 299 8.98 3.47 -39.95
N PHE A 300 8.73 2.53 -39.05
CA PHE A 300 9.71 1.54 -38.60
C PHE A 300 9.65 0.23 -39.35
N VAL A 301 8.47 -0.16 -39.85
CA VAL A 301 8.22 -1.47 -40.47
C VAL A 301 7.89 -1.39 -41.97
N GLY A 302 7.56 -0.22 -42.48
CA GLY A 302 7.02 -0.02 -43.82
C GLY A 302 5.49 -0.09 -43.85
N VAL A 303 4.89 0.50 -44.88
CA VAL A 303 3.42 0.56 -45.03
C VAL A 303 2.82 -0.84 -45.14
N GLY A 304 1.80 -1.13 -44.33
CA GLY A 304 1.07 -2.40 -44.35
C GLY A 304 1.76 -3.57 -43.68
N ALA A 305 2.89 -3.36 -42.97
CA ALA A 305 3.55 -4.39 -42.17
C ALA A 305 3.00 -4.42 -40.72
N SER A 306 3.11 -5.59 -40.09
CA SER A 306 2.83 -5.78 -38.67
C SER A 306 3.98 -5.29 -37.79
N VAL A 307 3.71 -5.04 -36.51
CA VAL A 307 4.66 -4.53 -35.52
C VAL A 307 4.94 -5.59 -34.48
N ASP A 308 6.15 -6.14 -34.50
CA ASP A 308 6.65 -7.07 -33.47
C ASP A 308 7.00 -6.33 -32.16
N ALA A 309 7.26 -7.09 -31.09
CA ALA A 309 7.62 -6.53 -29.79
C ALA A 309 8.90 -5.67 -29.81
N ALA A 310 9.90 -6.06 -30.62
CA ALA A 310 11.13 -5.29 -30.76
C ALA A 310 10.89 -3.93 -31.41
N THR A 311 10.00 -3.87 -32.40
CA THR A 311 9.63 -2.63 -33.08
C THR A 311 8.73 -1.78 -32.23
N LEU A 312 7.74 -2.36 -31.54
CA LEU A 312 6.92 -1.64 -30.58
C LEU A 312 7.79 -0.96 -29.51
N ARG A 313 8.81 -1.64 -28.97
CA ARG A 313 9.78 -1.02 -28.04
C ARG A 313 10.44 0.23 -28.62
N ARG A 314 10.86 0.22 -29.88
CA ARG A 314 11.47 1.38 -30.55
C ARG A 314 10.46 2.51 -30.74
N CYS A 315 9.26 2.19 -31.20
CA CYS A 315 8.17 3.15 -31.36
C CYS A 315 7.81 3.83 -30.02
N LEU A 316 7.65 3.03 -28.96
CA LEU A 316 7.39 3.50 -27.60
C LEU A 316 8.50 4.43 -27.12
N SER A 317 9.76 4.16 -27.46
CA SER A 317 10.88 5.03 -27.14
C SER A 317 10.72 6.43 -27.74
N GLU A 318 10.33 6.55 -29.02
CA GLU A 318 10.10 7.85 -29.67
C GLU A 318 8.92 8.62 -29.08
N ILE A 319 7.88 7.92 -28.63
CA ILE A 319 6.73 8.54 -27.97
C ILE A 319 6.92 8.77 -26.47
N GLY A 320 8.15 8.67 -25.99
CA GLY A 320 8.49 9.04 -24.64
C GLY A 320 8.26 7.95 -23.60
N PHE A 321 8.29 6.68 -23.99
CA PHE A 321 8.32 5.51 -23.10
C PHE A 321 9.67 4.76 -23.20
N GLY A 322 10.73 5.47 -23.61
CA GLY A 322 12.10 4.99 -23.69
C GLY A 322 12.98 5.53 -22.56
N PRO A 323 14.19 4.98 -22.37
CA PRO A 323 15.08 5.37 -21.28
C PRO A 323 15.51 6.85 -21.34
N GLU A 324 15.54 7.44 -22.53
CA GLU A 324 15.95 8.83 -22.76
C GLU A 324 14.84 9.87 -22.53
N SER A 325 13.59 9.40 -22.38
CA SER A 325 12.40 10.27 -22.36
C SER A 325 12.11 10.96 -21.04
N GLY A 326 12.80 10.57 -19.96
CA GLY A 326 12.46 10.98 -18.60
C GLY A 326 11.15 10.37 -18.05
N MET A 327 10.40 9.60 -18.83
CA MET A 327 9.25 8.81 -18.36
C MET A 327 9.63 7.34 -18.11
N ALA A 328 8.73 6.57 -17.48
CA ALA A 328 8.98 5.15 -17.24
C ALA A 328 9.09 4.38 -18.54
N THR A 329 10.24 3.76 -18.71
CA THR A 329 10.43 2.72 -19.72
C THR A 329 9.66 1.47 -19.29
N LEU A 330 8.95 0.84 -20.23
CA LEU A 330 8.39 -0.49 -20.05
C LEU A 330 9.53 -1.52 -20.16
N THR A 331 9.54 -2.54 -19.30
CA THR A 331 10.52 -3.62 -19.43
C THR A 331 10.26 -4.42 -20.71
N PRO A 332 11.25 -5.18 -21.23
CA PRO A 332 11.02 -6.06 -22.37
C PRO A 332 9.81 -7.00 -22.18
N ALA A 333 9.70 -7.61 -21.00
CA ALA A 333 8.58 -8.49 -20.65
C ALA A 333 7.24 -7.76 -20.62
N GLU A 334 7.21 -6.51 -20.11
CA GLU A 334 5.98 -5.70 -20.14
C GLU A 334 5.56 -5.37 -21.58
N VAL A 335 6.49 -5.13 -22.49
CA VAL A 335 6.15 -4.90 -23.90
C VAL A 335 5.69 -6.18 -24.58
N ASP A 336 6.29 -7.33 -24.28
CA ASP A 336 5.85 -8.62 -24.81
C ASP A 336 4.41 -8.95 -24.32
N LEU A 337 4.09 -8.63 -23.06
CA LEU A 337 2.72 -8.73 -22.52
C LEU A 337 1.74 -7.78 -23.23
N LEU A 338 2.16 -6.55 -23.55
CA LEU A 338 1.34 -5.61 -24.31
C LEU A 338 1.02 -6.17 -25.70
N VAL A 339 2.01 -6.65 -26.45
CA VAL A 339 1.82 -7.28 -27.77
C VAL A 339 0.85 -8.44 -27.65
N THR A 340 1.10 -9.36 -26.73
CA THR A 340 0.24 -10.54 -26.51
C THR A 340 -1.21 -10.15 -26.20
N SER A 341 -1.43 -9.03 -25.49
CA SER A 341 -2.78 -8.56 -25.16
C SER A 341 -3.50 -7.84 -26.30
N MET A 342 -2.75 -7.38 -27.31
CA MET A 342 -3.29 -6.72 -28.51
C MET A 342 -3.51 -7.70 -29.67
N ASP A 343 -2.65 -8.69 -29.79
CA ASP A 343 -2.68 -9.74 -30.80
C ASP A 343 -3.90 -10.65 -30.58
N THR A 344 -4.97 -10.34 -31.29
CA THR A 344 -6.26 -11.03 -31.21
C THR A 344 -6.35 -12.21 -32.16
N ASP A 345 -5.54 -12.25 -33.22
CA ASP A 345 -5.55 -13.34 -34.19
C ASP A 345 -4.46 -14.40 -33.96
N GLY A 346 -3.54 -14.13 -33.02
CA GLY A 346 -2.47 -15.04 -32.61
C GLY A 346 -1.29 -15.07 -33.58
N SER A 347 -1.11 -14.01 -34.38
CA SER A 347 -0.02 -13.89 -35.34
C SER A 347 1.34 -13.66 -34.69
N GLY A 348 1.37 -13.22 -33.43
CA GLY A 348 2.55 -12.85 -32.66
C GLY A 348 2.98 -11.38 -32.83
N ASP A 349 2.33 -10.64 -33.71
CA ASP A 349 2.59 -9.23 -34.00
C ASP A 349 1.31 -8.41 -33.85
N ILE A 350 1.43 -7.08 -33.90
CA ILE A 350 0.28 -6.17 -33.93
C ILE A 350 0.04 -5.68 -35.35
N ASP A 351 -1.19 -5.78 -35.85
CA ASP A 351 -1.59 -5.15 -37.10
C ASP A 351 -2.39 -3.85 -36.92
N ASN A 352 -2.70 -3.16 -38.03
CA ASN A 352 -3.47 -1.92 -38.02
C ASN A 352 -4.89 -2.10 -37.43
N VAL A 353 -5.53 -3.23 -37.69
CA VAL A 353 -6.89 -3.54 -37.24
C VAL A 353 -6.90 -3.67 -35.72
N GLU A 354 -5.96 -4.43 -35.18
CA GLU A 354 -5.77 -4.66 -33.75
C GLU A 354 -5.41 -3.37 -33.02
N TRP A 355 -4.43 -2.62 -33.53
CA TRP A 355 -4.11 -1.29 -33.03
C TRP A 355 -5.33 -0.39 -33.00
N THR A 356 -6.09 -0.39 -34.09
CA THR A 356 -7.26 0.46 -34.22
C THR A 356 -8.33 0.11 -33.18
N VAL A 357 -8.55 -1.19 -32.90
CA VAL A 357 -9.47 -1.63 -31.84
C VAL A 357 -8.96 -1.20 -30.46
N CYS A 358 -7.70 -1.46 -30.14
CA CYS A 358 -7.11 -1.12 -28.84
C CYS A 358 -7.08 0.38 -28.59
N PHE A 359 -6.70 1.19 -29.59
CA PHE A 359 -6.68 2.64 -29.48
C PHE A 359 -8.08 3.21 -29.22
N ARG A 360 -9.11 2.75 -29.95
CA ARG A 360 -10.49 3.18 -29.69
C ARG A 360 -10.96 2.83 -28.28
N ARG A 361 -10.70 1.61 -27.81
CA ARG A 361 -11.02 1.21 -26.42
C ARG A 361 -10.29 2.06 -25.39
N ALA A 362 -9.02 2.40 -25.63
CA ALA A 362 -8.27 3.29 -24.76
C ALA A 362 -8.89 4.71 -24.72
N LEU A 363 -9.29 5.26 -25.87
CA LEU A 363 -10.00 6.56 -25.93
C LEU A 363 -11.34 6.52 -25.19
N GLU A 364 -12.10 5.43 -25.31
CA GLU A 364 -13.36 5.25 -24.57
C GLU A 364 -13.12 5.25 -23.07
N ARG A 365 -12.09 4.56 -22.58
CA ARG A 365 -11.72 4.53 -21.14
C ARG A 365 -11.26 5.88 -20.61
N LEU A 366 -10.51 6.63 -21.41
CA LEU A 366 -10.06 7.98 -21.05
C LEU A 366 -11.24 8.95 -20.88
N ASN A 367 -12.31 8.76 -21.65
CA ASN A 367 -13.50 9.61 -21.60
C ASN A 367 -14.56 9.10 -20.60
N ASN A 368 -14.66 7.78 -20.42
CA ASN A 368 -15.72 7.14 -19.65
C ASN A 368 -15.13 6.18 -18.62
N ALA A 369 -15.07 6.63 -17.37
CA ALA A 369 -14.76 5.76 -16.24
C ALA A 369 -15.97 4.89 -15.89
N GLN A 370 -15.76 3.58 -15.78
CA GLN A 370 -16.76 2.66 -15.24
C GLN A 370 -16.69 2.66 -13.71
N PHE A 371 -17.85 2.67 -13.06
CA PHE A 371 -17.97 2.65 -11.61
C PHE A 371 -18.70 1.40 -11.15
N MET A 372 -18.34 0.92 -9.98
CA MET A 372 -18.95 -0.24 -9.33
C MET A 372 -19.10 -0.01 -7.82
N GLN A 373 -20.00 -0.78 -7.24
CA GLN A 373 -20.18 -0.92 -5.80
C GLN A 373 -20.28 -2.43 -5.54
N ASP A 374 -19.37 -2.98 -4.73
CA ASP A 374 -19.24 -4.44 -4.58
C ASP A 374 -20.46 -5.04 -3.85
N THR A 375 -21.08 -4.27 -2.94
CA THR A 375 -22.33 -4.65 -2.25
C THR A 375 -23.10 -3.41 -1.81
N GLN A 376 -24.42 -3.53 -1.68
CA GLN A 376 -25.25 -2.49 -1.06
C GLN A 376 -25.26 -2.56 0.48
N HIS A 377 -24.89 -3.71 1.05
CA HIS A 377 -24.88 -3.93 2.49
C HIS A 377 -23.59 -3.39 3.11
N SER A 378 -23.71 -2.62 4.19
CA SER A 378 -22.55 -2.00 4.85
C SER A 378 -22.30 -2.49 6.27
N ASP A 379 -23.02 -3.52 6.72
CA ASP A 379 -22.91 -4.03 8.10
C ASP A 379 -21.52 -4.63 8.37
N ASP A 380 -20.91 -5.20 7.33
CA ASP A 380 -19.57 -5.78 7.36
C ASP A 380 -18.46 -4.77 7.01
N ASP A 381 -18.80 -3.53 6.64
CA ASP A 381 -17.81 -2.48 6.42
C ASP A 381 -17.09 -2.13 7.73
N LEU A 382 -15.83 -1.69 7.60
CA LEU A 382 -15.05 -1.20 8.72
C LEU A 382 -15.15 0.32 8.87
N SER A 383 -15.32 0.76 10.10
CA SER A 383 -15.24 2.16 10.54
C SER A 383 -13.91 2.44 11.20
N VAL A 384 -13.32 3.60 10.88
CA VAL A 384 -12.11 4.08 11.55
C VAL A 384 -12.49 4.71 12.88
N LEU A 385 -12.03 4.12 13.98
CA LEU A 385 -12.28 4.63 15.33
C LEU A 385 -11.18 5.59 15.77
N SER A 386 -9.92 5.22 15.47
CA SER A 386 -8.77 6.08 15.67
C SER A 386 -7.64 5.67 14.72
N SER A 387 -6.80 6.63 14.35
CA SER A 387 -5.57 6.37 13.64
C SER A 387 -4.53 7.39 14.07
N ARG A 388 -3.32 6.91 14.42
CA ARG A 388 -2.25 7.72 15.00
C ARG A 388 -0.92 7.44 14.32
N LEU A 389 -0.06 8.45 14.27
CA LEU A 389 1.31 8.33 13.79
C LEU A 389 2.29 8.54 14.94
N HIS A 390 3.20 7.59 15.13
CA HIS A 390 4.16 7.58 16.22
C HIS A 390 5.60 7.74 15.71
N PRO A 391 6.42 8.55 16.41
CA PRO A 391 6.06 9.36 17.58
C PRO A 391 5.15 10.56 17.24
N ILE A 392 4.43 11.09 18.24
CA ILE A 392 3.34 12.08 18.08
C ILE A 392 3.74 13.34 17.28
N GLY A 393 5.01 13.77 17.32
CA GLY A 393 5.49 14.93 16.56
C GLY A 393 5.31 14.82 15.04
N LEU A 394 5.27 13.59 14.53
CA LEU A 394 5.10 13.28 13.11
C LEU A 394 3.72 13.72 12.56
N GLU A 395 2.66 13.66 13.37
CA GLU A 395 1.32 14.14 13.00
C GLU A 395 1.30 15.65 12.73
N ALA A 396 2.19 16.40 13.38
CA ALA A 396 2.35 17.84 13.21
C ALA A 396 3.28 18.20 12.02
N GLY A 397 3.79 17.22 11.28
CA GLY A 397 4.72 17.42 10.17
C GLY A 397 6.16 17.68 10.59
N ALA A 398 6.51 17.43 11.85
CA ALA A 398 7.84 17.66 12.39
C ALA A 398 8.56 16.33 12.66
N TRP A 399 9.77 16.18 12.13
CA TRP A 399 10.60 15.03 12.48
C TRP A 399 11.17 15.18 13.89
N PRO A 400 11.06 14.15 14.75
CA PRO A 400 11.60 14.16 16.12
C PRO A 400 13.14 14.32 16.15
N SER A 401 13.67 14.78 17.28
CA SER A 401 15.11 14.71 17.54
C SER A 401 15.58 13.26 17.64
N ALA A 402 16.88 13.02 17.44
CA ALA A 402 17.45 11.67 17.59
C ALA A 402 17.22 11.08 18.98
N ASP A 403 17.24 11.90 20.04
CA ASP A 403 16.96 11.45 21.41
C ASP A 403 15.51 10.98 21.60
N ALA A 404 14.57 11.53 20.82
CA ALA A 404 13.16 11.16 20.86
C ALA A 404 12.82 9.99 19.92
N TRP A 405 13.58 9.81 18.83
CA TRP A 405 13.38 8.75 17.85
C TRP A 405 14.63 8.51 17.02
N ASP A 406 15.25 7.35 17.24
CA ASP A 406 16.41 6.87 16.46
C ASP A 406 16.27 5.38 16.08
N LEU A 407 15.06 4.82 16.19
CA LEU A 407 14.83 3.39 15.93
C LEU A 407 14.71 3.08 14.43
N SER A 408 14.17 4.02 13.67
CA SER A 408 13.99 3.92 12.23
C SER A 408 13.99 5.32 11.63
N ASP A 409 14.34 5.43 10.35
CA ASP A 409 14.08 6.63 9.56
C ASP A 409 12.61 6.76 9.16
N HIS A 410 11.76 5.79 9.53
CA HIS A 410 10.31 5.83 9.42
C HIS A 410 9.61 5.90 10.80
N GLY A 411 8.39 6.43 10.82
CA GLY A 411 7.46 6.35 11.94
C GLY A 411 6.60 5.08 11.91
N ILE A 412 5.61 5.02 12.79
CA ILE A 412 4.65 3.92 12.91
C ILE A 412 3.23 4.47 12.76
N VAL A 413 2.50 4.01 11.75
CA VAL A 413 1.06 4.29 11.68
C VAL A 413 0.33 3.18 12.42
N THR A 414 -0.56 3.55 13.33
CA THR A 414 -1.47 2.64 14.03
C THR A 414 -2.92 2.98 13.70
N THR A 415 -3.79 1.98 13.57
CA THR A 415 -5.22 2.19 13.32
C THR A 415 -6.07 1.19 14.09
N THR A 416 -7.08 1.73 14.77
CA THR A 416 -8.18 0.98 15.41
C THR A 416 -9.43 1.15 14.55
N LEU A 417 -10.08 0.03 14.25
CA LEU A 417 -11.26 -0.11 13.41
C LEU A 417 -12.21 -1.07 14.11
N ALA A 418 -13.49 -0.86 13.87
CA ALA A 418 -14.56 -1.77 14.23
C ALA A 418 -15.51 -1.93 13.04
N THR A 419 -16.41 -2.91 13.07
CA THR A 419 -17.47 -2.97 12.07
C THR A 419 -18.40 -1.75 12.21
N ARG A 420 -19.09 -1.35 11.13
CA ARG A 420 -20.09 -0.27 11.21
C ARG A 420 -21.17 -0.56 12.23
N ALA A 421 -21.68 -1.80 12.26
CA ALA A 421 -22.65 -2.24 13.26
C ALA A 421 -22.14 -2.05 14.71
N ALA A 422 -20.87 -2.40 14.97
CA ALA A 422 -20.23 -2.22 16.26
C ALA A 422 -20.03 -0.74 16.63
N ALA A 423 -19.59 0.07 15.67
CA ALA A 423 -19.33 1.50 15.88
C ALA A 423 -20.62 2.28 16.20
N SER A 424 -21.72 1.96 15.51
CA SER A 424 -23.03 2.60 15.76
C SER A 424 -23.55 2.32 17.17
N ALA A 425 -23.34 1.12 17.71
CA ALA A 425 -23.77 0.76 19.07
C ALA A 425 -23.04 1.57 20.16
N VAL A 426 -21.80 2.02 19.90
CA VAL A 426 -21.01 2.84 20.83
C VAL A 426 -21.56 4.28 20.91
N HIS A 427 -22.20 4.79 19.85
CA HIS A 427 -22.74 6.16 19.81
C HIS A 427 -24.20 6.28 20.27
N THR A 428 -24.92 5.18 20.45
CA THR A 428 -26.35 5.19 20.84
C THR A 428 -26.61 5.07 22.34
N GLN A 429 -25.59 5.12 23.20
CA GLN A 429 -25.84 5.24 24.64
C GLN A 429 -26.19 6.69 25.00
N PRO A 430 -27.39 6.98 25.52
CA PRO A 430 -27.68 8.30 26.07
C PRO A 430 -26.82 8.53 27.32
N ASP A 431 -26.27 9.74 27.45
CA ASP A 431 -25.61 10.22 28.66
C ASP A 431 -26.58 10.11 29.85
N ALA A 432 -26.57 8.96 30.53
CA ALA A 432 -27.26 8.75 31.78
C ALA A 432 -26.43 9.40 32.91
N ASN A 433 -26.33 10.73 32.89
CA ASN A 433 -25.92 11.55 34.01
C ASN A 433 -26.20 13.04 33.73
N ASP A 434 -27.47 13.38 33.52
CA ASP A 434 -27.91 14.73 33.86
C ASP A 434 -28.85 14.61 35.06
N GLY A 435 -28.24 14.73 36.24
CA GLY A 435 -28.94 14.75 37.51
C GLY A 435 -29.76 16.01 37.61
N SER A 436 -31.05 15.89 37.33
CA SER A 436 -32.06 16.90 37.64
C SER A 436 -32.06 17.18 39.15
N LEU A 437 -31.46 18.30 39.55
CA LEU A 437 -31.75 18.92 40.84
C LEU A 437 -32.93 19.86 40.66
N SER A 438 -34.11 19.37 41.03
CA SER A 438 -35.28 20.19 41.33
C SER A 438 -34.98 21.11 42.52
N PRO A 439 -35.32 22.41 42.47
CA PRO A 439 -35.20 23.27 43.63
C PRO A 439 -36.44 23.09 44.51
N SER A 440 -36.24 22.72 45.78
CA SER A 440 -37.25 22.85 46.82
C SER A 440 -36.65 23.59 48.02
N THR A 441 -37.35 24.69 48.36
CA THR A 441 -37.30 25.57 49.54
C THR A 441 -36.05 26.41 49.79
#